data_AF-A0A165BNA4-F1
#
_entry.id   AF-A0A165BNA4-F1
#
_cell.length_a   1.000
_cell.length_b   1.000
_cell.length_c   1.000
_cell.angle_alpha   90.00
_cell.angle_beta   90.00
_cell.angle_gamma   90.00
#
_symmetry.space_group_name_H-M   'P 1'
#
loop_
_entity.id
_entity.type
_entity.pdbx_description
1 polymer ?
#
loop_
_entity_poly.entity_id
_entity_poly.type
_entity_poly.pdbx_seq_one_letter_code
_entity_poly.pdbx_strand_id
1 'polypeptide(L)'
;MSGFDFLDLGNTLLVGFLFALMLYGCSVAQVLYYVWKYPEDRWMLKLLVAVLWSLDTVHTIIDIMIVWHYVVAGHGNLLELEKLYSTAVAEYALAVPIVFLVQCYYIYIIWRRYIHDSDHRVTLKLAAL
;
A
#
# COMPACT_ATOMS: atom_id res chain seq x y z
N MET A 1 20.49 -25.63 -5.27
CA MET A 1 20.53 -24.16 -5.19
C MET A 1 21.91 -23.79 -4.70
N SER A 2 22.72 -23.18 -5.56
CA SER A 2 24.12 -22.86 -5.25
C SER A 2 24.16 -21.64 -4.31
N GLY A 3 25.24 -21.48 -3.52
CA GLY A 3 25.41 -20.31 -2.64
C GLY A 3 25.36 -18.96 -3.38
N PHE A 4 25.60 -18.97 -4.69
CA PHE A 4 25.49 -17.80 -5.57
C PHE A 4 24.02 -17.36 -5.76
N ASP A 5 23.10 -18.31 -5.95
CA ASP A 5 21.67 -18.02 -6.17
C ASP A 5 21.02 -17.35 -4.94
N PHE A 6 21.49 -17.69 -3.73
CA PHE A 6 20.97 -17.10 -2.49
C PHE A 6 21.43 -15.65 -2.28
N LEU A 7 22.68 -15.33 -2.68
CA LEU A 7 23.20 -13.96 -2.58
C LEU A 7 22.49 -13.04 -3.57
N ASP A 8 22.26 -13.50 -4.81
CA ASP A 8 21.53 -12.72 -5.81
C ASP A 8 20.07 -12.49 -5.41
N LEU A 9 19.42 -13.48 -4.79
CA LEU A 9 18.05 -13.34 -4.28
C LEU A 9 17.99 -12.29 -3.15
N GLY A 10 18.92 -12.32 -2.19
CA GLY A 10 18.97 -11.33 -1.11
C GLY A 10 19.21 -9.91 -1.59
N ASN A 11 20.11 -9.73 -2.54
CA ASN A 11 20.40 -8.42 -3.13
C ASN A 11 19.16 -7.86 -3.86
N THR A 12 18.47 -8.70 -4.63
CA THR A 12 17.27 -8.30 -5.37
C THR A 12 16.13 -7.90 -4.42
N LEU A 13 15.91 -8.68 -3.35
CA LEU A 13 14.89 -8.38 -2.33
C LEU A 13 15.19 -7.06 -1.60
N LEU A 14 16.46 -6.81 -1.24
CA LEU A 14 16.86 -5.57 -0.58
C LEU A 14 16.58 -4.35 -1.48
N VAL A 15 16.96 -4.42 -2.76
CA VAL A 15 16.71 -3.32 -3.71
C VAL A 15 15.22 -3.07 -3.89
N GLY A 16 14.43 -4.13 -4.10
CA GLY A 16 12.97 -4.02 -4.21
C GLY A 16 12.33 -3.39 -2.97
N PHE A 17 12.77 -3.80 -1.79
CA PHE A 17 12.29 -3.25 -0.52
C PHE A 17 12.65 -1.76 -0.35
N LEU A 18 13.85 -1.32 -0.75
CA LEU A 18 14.22 0.10 -0.70
C LEU A 18 13.32 0.96 -1.59
N PHE A 19 12.97 0.48 -2.78
CA PHE A 19 12.00 1.15 -3.64
C PHE A 19 10.60 1.18 -3.02
N ALA A 20 10.15 0.08 -2.41
CA ALA A 20 8.88 0.04 -1.69
C ALA A 20 8.83 1.06 -0.54
N LEU A 21 9.92 1.19 0.23
CA LEU A 21 10.02 2.17 1.32
C LEU A 21 9.97 3.62 0.82
N MET A 22 10.58 3.92 -0.35
CA MET A 22 10.47 5.24 -0.97
C MET A 22 9.03 5.55 -1.37
N LEU A 23 8.33 4.58 -1.98
CA LEU A 23 6.92 4.73 -2.34
C LEU A 23 6.03 4.90 -1.10
N TYR A 24 6.30 4.16 -0.03
CA TYR A 24 5.64 4.34 1.26
C TYR A 24 5.81 5.78 1.79
N GLY A 25 7.02 6.33 1.73
CA GLY A 25 7.28 7.73 2.11
C GLY A 25 6.41 8.73 1.32
N CYS A 26 6.24 8.51 0.02
CA CYS A 26 5.32 9.31 -0.81
C CYS A 26 3.86 9.16 -0.36
N SER A 27 3.39 7.95 -0.04
CA SER A 27 2.04 7.70 0.48
C SER A 27 1.81 8.44 1.80
N VAL A 28 2.78 8.43 2.73
CA VAL A 28 2.70 9.19 3.99
C VAL A 28 2.61 10.69 3.72
N ALA A 29 3.40 11.21 2.78
CA ALA A 29 3.34 12.62 2.41
C ALA A 29 1.96 13.01 1.84
N GLN A 30 1.33 12.14 1.05
CA GLN A 30 -0.03 12.35 0.54
C GLN A 30 -1.07 12.40 1.66
N VAL A 31 -0.97 11.48 2.64
CA VAL A 31 -1.86 11.46 3.81
C VAL A 31 -1.71 12.72 4.66
N LEU A 32 -0.47 13.13 4.94
CA LEU A 32 -0.19 14.35 5.71
C LEU A 32 -0.70 15.59 4.98
N TYR A 33 -0.48 15.68 3.67
CA TYR A 33 -1.00 16.78 2.86
C TYR A 33 -2.53 16.83 2.88
N TYR A 34 -3.20 15.68 2.80
CA TYR A 34 -4.66 15.62 2.88
C TYR A 34 -5.19 16.12 4.23
N VAL A 35 -4.61 15.65 5.34
CA VAL A 35 -4.98 16.07 6.70
C VAL A 35 -4.79 17.57 6.89
N TRP A 36 -3.72 18.14 6.33
CA TRP A 36 -3.41 19.55 6.47
C TRP A 36 -4.27 20.46 5.60
N LYS A 37 -4.55 20.05 4.35
CA LYS A 37 -5.25 20.89 3.37
C LYS A 37 -6.78 20.85 3.49
N TYR A 38 -7.35 19.76 3.97
CA TYR A 38 -8.81 19.55 4.02
C TYR A 38 -9.33 19.31 5.46
N PRO A 39 -9.22 20.31 6.36
CA PRO A 39 -9.70 20.19 7.73
C PRO A 39 -11.23 20.14 7.85
N GLU A 40 -11.99 20.60 6.85
CA GLU A 40 -13.47 20.60 6.89
C GLU A 40 -14.11 19.39 6.21
N ASP A 41 -13.31 18.46 5.66
CA ASP A 41 -13.84 17.28 4.98
C ASP A 41 -14.52 16.29 5.94
N ARG A 42 -15.46 15.50 5.39
CA ARG A 42 -16.27 14.53 6.14
C ARG A 42 -15.40 13.59 6.98
N TRP A 43 -15.71 13.50 8.27
CA TRP A 43 -15.01 12.65 9.25
C TRP A 43 -14.84 11.18 8.80
N MET A 44 -15.81 10.62 8.07
CA MET A 44 -15.69 9.27 7.50
C MET A 44 -14.50 9.11 6.54
N LEU A 45 -14.20 10.10 5.71
CA LEU A 45 -13.06 10.05 4.79
C LEU A 45 -11.74 10.11 5.55
N LYS A 46 -11.66 10.96 6.58
CA LYS A 46 -10.48 11.03 7.44
C LYS A 46 -10.24 9.73 8.20
N LEU A 47 -11.30 9.09 8.70
CA LEU A 47 -11.21 7.78 9.34
C LEU A 47 -10.72 6.70 8.35
N LEU A 48 -11.26 6.69 7.13
CA LEU A 48 -10.82 5.76 6.08
C LEU A 48 -9.32 5.94 5.76
N VAL A 49 -8.87 7.18 5.58
CA VAL A 49 -7.46 7.48 5.32
C VAL A 49 -6.57 7.07 6.49
N ALA A 50 -6.99 7.33 7.73
CA ALA A 50 -6.24 6.93 8.92
C ALA A 50 -6.13 5.40 9.05
N VAL A 51 -7.23 4.67 8.82
CA VAL A 51 -7.24 3.20 8.83
C VAL A 51 -6.33 2.67 7.75
N LEU A 52 -6.45 3.17 6.52
CA LEU A 52 -5.63 2.72 5.40
C LEU A 52 -4.14 2.97 5.66
N TRP A 53 -3.79 4.16 6.13
CA TRP A 53 -2.42 4.50 6.51
C TRP A 53 -1.87 3.61 7.62
N SER A 54 -2.69 3.32 8.65
CA SER A 54 -2.27 2.42 9.72
C SER A 54 -2.01 0.99 9.21
N LEU A 55 -2.84 0.50 8.29
CA LEU A 55 -2.73 -0.83 7.72
C LEU A 55 -1.48 -0.95 6.82
N ASP A 56 -1.22 0.08 6.01
CA ASP A 56 -0.02 0.21 5.17
C ASP A 56 1.27 0.30 6.00
N THR A 57 1.21 0.97 7.15
CA THR A 57 2.32 1.03 8.11
C THR A 57 2.61 -0.33 8.72
N VAL A 58 1.58 -1.09 9.12
CA VAL A 58 1.76 -2.46 9.65
C VAL A 58 2.36 -3.37 8.58
N HIS A 59 1.90 -3.27 7.33
CA HIS A 59 2.48 -4.01 6.21
C HIS A 59 3.98 -3.71 6.05
N THR A 60 4.34 -2.43 6.00
CA THR A 60 5.73 -1.98 5.84
C THR A 60 6.63 -2.45 7.00
N ILE A 61 6.11 -2.51 8.23
CA ILE A 61 6.85 -3.05 9.38
C ILE A 61 7.15 -4.54 9.20
N ILE A 62 6.19 -5.31 8.70
CA ILE A 62 6.39 -6.75 8.44
C ILE A 62 7.43 -6.94 7.34
N ASP A 63 7.38 -6.13 6.27
CA ASP A 63 8.38 -6.15 5.19
C ASP A 63 9.80 -5.87 5.73
N ILE A 64 9.95 -4.88 6.63
CA ILE A 64 11.22 -4.59 7.31
C ILE A 64 11.71 -5.81 8.09
N MET A 65 10.82 -6.48 8.82
CA MET A 65 11.19 -7.67 9.61
C MET A 65 11.63 -8.82 8.70
N ILE A 66 10.94 -9.05 7.57
CA ILE A 66 11.31 -10.07 6.58
C ILE A 66 12.70 -9.80 6.01
N VAL A 67 12.97 -8.56 5.59
CA VAL A 67 14.27 -8.16 5.04
C VAL A 67 15.37 -8.24 6.10
N TRP A 68 15.09 -7.84 7.35
CA TRP A 68 16.04 -7.97 8.46
C TRP A 68 16.41 -9.43 8.72
N HIS A 69 15.42 -10.33 8.75
CA HIS A 69 15.67 -11.75 8.94
C HIS A 69 16.46 -12.34 7.77
N TYR A 70 16.17 -11.93 6.53
CA TYR A 70 16.86 -12.41 5.35
C TYR A 70 18.32 -11.92 5.25
N VAL A 71 18.54 -10.63 5.50
CA VAL A 71 19.84 -9.96 5.27
C VAL A 71 20.75 -10.03 6.48
N VAL A 72 20.21 -9.95 7.71
CA VAL A 72 21.04 -9.86 8.93
C VAL A 72 21.07 -11.19 9.67
N ALA A 73 19.90 -11.75 10.01
CA ALA A 73 19.83 -12.95 10.87
C ALA A 73 20.15 -14.26 10.14
N GLY A 74 19.77 -14.36 8.87
CA GLY A 74 19.91 -15.56 8.04
C GLY A 74 21.23 -15.69 7.28
N HIS A 75 22.22 -14.82 7.53
CA HIS A 75 23.51 -14.86 6.83
C HIS A 75 24.20 -16.22 7.03
N GLY A 76 24.03 -17.12 6.05
CA GLY A 76 24.63 -18.46 6.02
C GLY A 76 23.83 -19.60 6.66
N ASN A 77 22.56 -19.43 7.06
CA ASN A 77 21.77 -20.52 7.68
C ASN A 77 20.41 -20.77 6.97
N LEU A 78 20.24 -21.97 6.40
CA LEU A 78 19.04 -22.34 5.62
C LEU A 78 17.79 -22.62 6.47
N LEU A 79 17.93 -22.86 7.78
CA LEU A 79 16.80 -23.17 8.68
C LEU A 79 15.88 -21.96 8.93
N GLU A 80 16.38 -20.75 8.79
CA GLU A 80 15.58 -19.52 8.95
C GLU A 80 14.63 -19.28 7.75
N LEU A 81 14.83 -19.99 6.63
CA LEU A 81 14.02 -19.86 5.41
C LEU A 81 12.59 -20.41 5.58
N GLU A 82 12.40 -21.38 6.49
CA GLU A 82 11.07 -21.93 6.78
C GLU A 82 10.21 -20.96 7.60
N LYS A 83 10.83 -20.22 8.54
CA LYS A 83 10.17 -19.11 9.25
C LYS A 83 9.83 -17.95 8.32
N LEU A 84 10.67 -17.70 7.32
CA LEU A 84 10.42 -16.69 6.30
C LEU A 84 9.12 -16.98 5.53
N TYR A 85 8.90 -18.24 5.13
CA TYR A 85 7.66 -18.66 4.45
C TYR A 85 6.42 -18.34 5.29
N SER A 86 6.44 -18.66 6.58
CA SER A 86 5.31 -18.35 7.47
C SER A 86 5.05 -16.84 7.62
N THR A 87 6.10 -16.02 7.60
CA THR A 87 5.98 -14.55 7.73
C THR A 87 5.50 -13.91 6.44
N ALA A 88 5.97 -14.41 5.28
CA ALA A 88 5.52 -13.96 3.97
C ALA A 88 4.03 -14.29 3.73
N VAL A 89 3.54 -15.45 4.18
CA VAL A 89 2.09 -15.75 4.11
C VAL A 89 1.26 -14.75 4.91
N ALA A 90 1.76 -14.30 6.07
CA ALA A 90 1.09 -13.29 6.89
C ALA A 90 1.12 -11.89 6.24
N GLU A 91 2.23 -11.52 5.59
CA GLU A 91 2.35 -10.31 4.77
C GLU A 91 1.27 -10.28 3.67
N TYR A 92 1.21 -11.34 2.84
CA TYR A 92 0.20 -11.44 1.77
C TYR A 92 -1.23 -11.38 2.29
N ALA A 93 -1.51 -12.01 3.44
CA ALA A 93 -2.83 -11.97 4.06
C ALA A 93 -3.26 -10.54 4.47
N LEU A 94 -2.30 -9.66 4.77
CA LEU A 94 -2.55 -8.24 5.07
C LEU A 94 -2.57 -7.37 3.80
N ALA A 95 -1.77 -7.71 2.79
CA ALA A 95 -1.73 -6.98 1.52
C ALA A 95 -3.08 -7.03 0.77
N VAL A 96 -3.72 -8.20 0.74
CA VAL A 96 -4.98 -8.42 0.03
C VAL A 96 -6.11 -7.47 0.48
N PRO A 97 -6.43 -7.35 1.78
CA PRO A 97 -7.48 -6.43 2.22
C PRO A 97 -7.10 -4.97 2.01
N ILE A 98 -5.81 -4.59 2.10
CA ILE A 98 -5.35 -3.23 1.78
C ILE A 98 -5.68 -2.91 0.32
N VAL A 99 -5.23 -3.77 -0.61
CA VAL A 99 -5.48 -3.58 -2.05
C VAL A 99 -6.98 -3.54 -2.33
N PHE A 100 -7.76 -4.44 -1.74
CA PHE A 100 -9.21 -4.45 -1.91
C PHE A 100 -9.86 -3.12 -1.47
N LEU A 101 -9.52 -2.62 -0.28
CA LEU A 101 -10.03 -1.35 0.24
C LEU A 101 -9.63 -0.16 -0.65
N VAL A 102 -8.38 -0.14 -1.13
CA VAL A 102 -7.89 0.89 -2.05
C VAL A 102 -8.66 0.87 -3.37
N GLN A 103 -8.89 -0.31 -3.94
CA GLN A 103 -9.64 -0.45 -5.19
C GLN A 103 -11.11 -0.02 -5.01
N CYS A 104 -11.76 -0.39 -3.92
CA CYS A 104 -13.10 0.09 -3.58
C CYS A 104 -13.14 1.63 -3.45
N TYR A 105 -12.12 2.23 -2.84
CA TYR A 105 -12.01 3.68 -2.74
C TYR A 105 -11.83 4.36 -4.10
N TYR A 106 -11.00 3.81 -4.99
CA TYR A 106 -10.87 4.33 -6.35
C TYR A 106 -12.18 4.25 -7.14
N ILE A 107 -12.90 3.13 -7.05
CA ILE A 107 -14.22 2.98 -7.67
C ILE A 107 -15.18 4.03 -7.11
N TYR A 108 -15.19 4.25 -5.80
CA TYR A 108 -16.03 5.28 -5.16
C TYR A 108 -15.72 6.68 -5.67
N ILE A 109 -14.44 7.07 -5.75
CA ILE A 109 -14.05 8.38 -6.29
C ILE A 109 -14.49 8.53 -7.74
N ILE A 110 -14.22 7.52 -8.58
CA ILE A 110 -14.55 7.56 -10.01
C ILE A 110 -16.07 7.67 -10.18
N TRP A 111 -16.85 6.86 -9.47
CA TRP A 111 -18.30 6.88 -9.54
C TRP A 111 -18.88 8.23 -9.10
N ARG A 112 -18.39 8.79 -7.99
CA ARG A 112 -18.81 10.11 -7.51
C ARG A 112 -18.52 11.21 -8.54
N ARG A 113 -17.37 11.14 -9.20
CA ARG A 113 -16.98 12.11 -10.25
C ARG A 113 -17.82 11.94 -11.52
N TYR A 114 -18.05 10.70 -11.95
CA TYR A 114 -18.87 10.38 -13.11
C TYR A 114 -20.31 10.90 -12.95
N ILE A 115 -20.91 10.70 -11.79
CA ILE A 115 -22.27 11.19 -11.51
C ILE A 115 -22.36 12.72 -11.56
N HIS A 116 -21.35 13.41 -11.04
CA HIS A 116 -21.33 14.87 -11.07
C HIS A 116 -21.17 15.41 -12.50
N ASP A 117 -20.33 14.80 -13.34
CA ASP A 117 -20.19 15.19 -14.75
C ASP A 117 -21.45 14.84 -15.58
N SER A 118 -22.08 13.70 -15.27
CA SER A 118 -23.33 13.27 -15.92
C SER A 118 -24.47 14.27 -15.69
N ASP A 119 -24.62 14.74 -14.45
CA ASP A 119 -25.63 15.74 -14.07
C ASP A 119 -25.42 17.08 -14.81
N HIS A 120 -24.17 17.51 -14.96
CA HIS A 120 -23.82 18.72 -15.69
C HIS A 120 -24.07 18.59 -17.21
N ARG A 121 -23.87 17.41 -17.80
CA ARG A 121 -24.17 17.16 -19.22
C ARG A 121 -25.67 17.10 -19.50
N VAL A 122 -26.48 16.59 -18.56
CA VAL A 122 -27.94 16.54 -18.71
C VAL A 122 -28.55 17.94 -18.61
N THR A 123 -28.09 18.76 -17.66
CA THR A 123 -28.55 20.16 -17.54
C THR A 123 -28.22 21.02 -18.77
N LEU A 124 -27.02 20.87 -19.36
CA LEU A 124 -26.66 21.57 -20.59
C LEU A 124 -27.53 21.16 -21.79
N LYS A 125 -27.89 19.87 -21.91
CA LYS A 125 -28.79 19.39 -22.96
C LYS A 125 -30.21 19.91 -22.80
N LEU A 126 -30.68 20.06 -21.56
CA LEU A 126 -32.01 20.62 -21.27
C LEU A 126 -32.07 22.14 -21.46
N ALA A 127 -30.99 22.88 -21.21
CA ALA A 127 -30.92 24.33 -21.43
C ALA A 127 -30.80 24.74 -22.91
N ALA A 128 -30.42 23.81 -23.79
CA ALA A 128 -30.27 24.03 -25.23
C ALA A 128 -31.52 23.65 -26.05
N LEU A 129 -32.60 23.19 -25.39
CA LEU A 129 -33.90 22.86 -25.98
C LEU A 129 -34.91 23.97 -25.68
#